data_AF-B4D1S1-F1
#
_entry.id   AF-B4D1S1-F1
#
_cell.length_a   1.000
_cell.length_b   1.000
_cell.length_c   1.000
_cell.angle_alpha   90.00
_cell.angle_beta   90.00
_cell.angle_gamma   90.00
#
_symmetry.space_group_name_H-M   'P 1'
#
loop_
_entity.id
_entity.type
_entity.pdbx_description
1 polymer ?
#
loop_
_entity_poly.entity_id
_entity_poly.type
_entity_poly.pdbx_seq_one_letter_code
_entity_poly.pdbx_strand_id
1 'polypeptide(L)'
;MSEFAKTFLRDGVEDGEYFGIFGKHPGWDDHIEDLPLPTMSMAVAKQLLYVRGIGSQISSGAWARLAEDARLPDFDHAFLWMRGRQCLAGRMWASRDGKKRAHFPMIALYQGVNVQPDAVVGSMLARLEKIAAGVRLARSAEKVREIIASQANHSTEAMAEEGPTVLHLNRTAVSKFTRDLRGNLAPGCRVGADPADLSGTLRFWARVSGSLVSPEMPLLWIAPVGASWIDVLAREPMPTQFFCLRAKPPALAMTYSANTQEPTEELDAAEAIKTATEGKGGGGRSWFARMMGH
;
A
#
# COMPACT_ATOMS: atom_id res chain seq x y z
N MET A 1 11.26 8.32 -19.96
CA MET A 1 10.90 8.09 -18.54
C MET A 1 9.51 8.67 -18.33
N SER A 2 8.54 7.89 -17.83
CA SER A 2 7.15 8.35 -17.65
C SER A 2 7.07 9.47 -16.62
N GLU A 3 5.99 10.25 -16.67
CA GLU A 3 5.76 11.35 -15.72
C GLU A 3 5.71 10.83 -14.29
N PHE A 4 5.05 9.70 -14.06
CA PHE A 4 5.03 9.00 -12.78
C PHE A 4 6.44 8.75 -12.22
N ALA A 5 7.35 8.21 -13.03
CA ALA A 5 8.71 7.92 -12.58
C ALA A 5 9.48 9.20 -12.20
N LYS A 6 9.12 10.35 -12.78
CA LYS A 6 9.74 11.64 -12.47
C LYS A 6 9.19 12.29 -11.21
N THR A 7 7.86 12.26 -11.01
CA THR A 7 7.17 13.14 -10.04
C THR A 7 6.49 12.43 -8.88
N PHE A 8 6.08 11.17 -9.03
CA PHE A 8 5.33 10.48 -7.97
C PHE A 8 6.20 10.20 -6.74
N LEU A 9 5.71 10.58 -5.56
CA LEU A 9 6.43 10.58 -4.28
C LEU A 9 7.77 11.30 -4.34
N ARG A 10 7.79 12.41 -5.07
CA ARG A 10 8.86 13.40 -5.14
C ARG A 10 8.25 14.80 -5.15
N ASP A 11 7.14 14.98 -4.43
CA ASP A 11 6.53 16.30 -4.33
C ASP A 11 7.53 17.26 -3.69
N GLY A 12 7.70 18.44 -4.29
CA GLY A 12 8.46 19.55 -3.72
C GLY A 12 7.63 20.39 -2.75
N VAL A 13 6.70 19.76 -2.02
CA VAL A 13 5.87 20.41 -0.99
C VAL A 13 6.63 20.44 0.34
N GLU A 14 6.11 21.21 1.29
CA GLU A 14 6.69 21.30 2.63
C GLU A 14 6.71 19.94 3.34
N ASP A 15 7.71 19.74 4.19
CA ASP A 15 7.80 18.57 5.06
C ASP A 15 6.56 18.49 5.95
N GLY A 16 6.00 17.28 6.10
CA GLY A 16 4.82 17.09 6.92
C GLY A 16 3.87 16.03 6.39
N GLU A 17 2.63 16.15 6.85
CA GLU A 17 1.57 15.17 6.66
C GLU A 17 0.39 15.80 5.95
N TYR A 18 -0.08 15.15 4.89
CA TYR A 18 -1.19 15.62 4.07
C TYR A 18 -2.28 14.56 4.07
N PHE A 19 -3.54 14.99 4.07
CA PHE A 19 -4.71 14.13 4.05
C PHE A 19 -5.62 14.47 2.89
N GLY A 20 -6.21 13.45 2.29
CA GLY A 20 -7.13 13.61 1.18
C GLY A 20 -8.19 12.51 1.18
N ILE A 21 -9.24 12.73 0.39
CA ILE A 21 -10.27 11.72 0.20
C ILE A 21 -10.82 11.81 -1.21
N PHE A 22 -11.20 10.67 -1.78
CA PHE A 22 -11.96 10.61 -3.02
C PHE A 22 -12.75 9.31 -3.09
N GLY A 23 -13.78 9.30 -3.92
CA GLY A 23 -14.57 8.11 -4.18
C GLY A 23 -16.05 8.40 -4.30
N LYS A 24 -16.88 7.43 -3.93
CA LYS A 24 -18.33 7.60 -3.78
C LYS A 24 -18.72 7.71 -2.31
N HIS A 25 -19.66 8.60 -2.01
CA HIS A 25 -20.21 8.77 -0.66
C HIS A 25 -21.69 9.21 -0.73
N PRO A 26 -22.55 8.82 0.22
CA PRO A 26 -23.97 9.20 0.20
C PRO A 26 -24.26 10.70 0.16
N GLY A 27 -23.30 11.55 0.54
CA GLY A 27 -23.40 13.01 0.49
C GLY A 27 -23.26 13.62 -0.91
N TRP A 28 -22.90 12.83 -1.92
CA TRP A 28 -22.78 13.25 -3.32
C TRP A 28 -23.59 12.33 -4.22
N ASP A 29 -24.28 12.88 -5.20
CA ASP A 29 -25.03 12.09 -6.18
C ASP A 29 -24.13 11.29 -7.13
N ASP A 30 -22.86 11.67 -7.25
CA ASP A 30 -21.85 10.98 -8.03
C ASP A 30 -20.49 10.89 -7.29
N HIS A 31 -19.38 10.89 -8.02
CA HIS A 31 -18.04 10.96 -7.47
C HIS A 31 -17.79 12.28 -6.75
N ILE A 32 -16.93 12.24 -5.74
CA ILE A 32 -16.41 13.45 -5.09
C ILE A 32 -15.43 14.15 -6.04
N GLU A 33 -15.81 15.35 -6.48
CA GLU A 33 -15.02 16.18 -7.42
C GLU A 33 -14.63 17.55 -6.85
N ASP A 34 -15.32 18.00 -5.80
CA ASP A 34 -15.18 19.33 -5.20
C ASP A 34 -14.24 19.36 -3.97
N LEU A 35 -13.67 18.22 -3.58
CA LEU A 35 -12.61 18.13 -2.58
C LEU A 35 -11.25 17.96 -3.29
N PRO A 36 -10.41 19.02 -3.35
CA PRO A 36 -9.11 18.92 -3.98
C PRO A 36 -8.17 18.03 -3.15
N LEU A 37 -7.25 17.36 -3.84
CA LEU A 37 -6.19 16.61 -3.20
C LEU A 37 -4.98 17.53 -2.98
N PRO A 38 -4.39 17.62 -1.77
CA PRO A 38 -3.40 18.64 -1.44
C PRO A 38 -2.09 18.58 -2.23
N THR A 39 -1.72 17.41 -2.76
CA THR A 39 -0.42 17.19 -3.41
C THR A 39 -0.58 16.57 -4.81
N MET A 40 0.47 16.68 -5.62
CA MET A 40 0.49 16.05 -6.95
C MET A 40 0.49 14.53 -6.84
N SER A 41 1.24 13.94 -5.89
CA SER A 41 1.24 12.48 -5.71
C SER A 41 -0.14 11.93 -5.35
N MET A 42 -0.93 12.63 -4.53
CA MET A 42 -2.30 12.21 -4.24
C MET A 42 -3.18 12.26 -5.50
N ALA A 43 -3.06 13.30 -6.31
CA ALA A 43 -3.77 13.41 -7.58
C ALA A 43 -3.38 12.29 -8.55
N VAL A 44 -2.08 11.99 -8.67
CA VAL A 44 -1.56 10.87 -9.47
C VAL A 44 -2.06 9.53 -8.94
N ALA A 45 -2.09 9.33 -7.62
CA ALA A 45 -2.64 8.12 -7.00
C ALA A 45 -4.13 7.94 -7.35
N LYS A 46 -4.96 8.99 -7.28
CA LYS A 46 -6.36 8.96 -7.73
C LYS A 46 -6.46 8.54 -9.19
N GLN A 47 -5.64 9.11 -10.08
CA GLN A 47 -5.66 8.77 -11.50
C GLN A 47 -5.27 7.31 -11.77
N LEU A 48 -4.21 6.81 -11.14
CA LEU A 48 -3.71 5.45 -11.35
C LEU A 48 -4.62 4.39 -10.71
N LEU A 49 -4.93 4.54 -9.43
CA LEU A 49 -5.68 3.54 -8.67
C LEU A 49 -7.16 3.55 -9.03
N TYR A 50 -7.78 4.73 -9.05
CA TYR A 50 -9.23 4.85 -9.07
C TYR A 50 -9.78 4.96 -10.49
N VAL A 51 -9.31 5.97 -11.23
CA VAL A 51 -9.84 6.29 -12.55
C VAL A 51 -9.40 5.23 -13.56
N ARG A 52 -8.09 4.98 -13.67
CA ARG A 52 -7.54 4.03 -14.63
C ARG A 52 -7.58 2.60 -14.11
N GLY A 53 -7.18 2.35 -12.87
CA GLY A 53 -7.13 1.02 -12.26
C GLY A 53 -8.52 0.42 -12.07
N ILE A 54 -9.20 0.80 -10.99
CA ILE A 54 -10.54 0.32 -10.63
C ILE A 54 -11.53 0.54 -11.78
N GLY A 55 -11.55 1.73 -12.37
CA GLY A 55 -12.44 2.05 -13.49
C GLY A 55 -12.32 1.07 -14.67
N SER A 56 -11.10 0.70 -15.07
CA SER A 56 -10.89 -0.26 -16.17
C SER A 56 -11.31 -1.70 -15.82
N GLN A 57 -11.11 -2.12 -14.56
CA GLN A 57 -11.52 -3.45 -14.11
C GLN A 57 -13.05 -3.58 -14.08
N ILE A 58 -13.74 -2.51 -13.68
CA ILE A 58 -15.20 -2.43 -13.72
C ILE A 58 -15.68 -2.43 -15.18
N SER A 59 -15.15 -1.55 -16.03
CA SER A 59 -15.62 -1.40 -17.41
C SER A 59 -15.39 -2.65 -18.26
N SER A 60 -14.30 -3.37 -18.03
CA SER A 60 -14.03 -4.65 -18.69
C SER A 60 -14.82 -5.82 -18.11
N GLY A 61 -15.43 -5.65 -16.94
CA GLY A 61 -16.11 -6.72 -16.20
C GLY A 61 -15.15 -7.80 -15.68
N ALA A 62 -13.86 -7.49 -15.51
CA ALA A 62 -12.84 -8.47 -15.13
C ALA A 62 -13.20 -9.21 -13.83
N TRP A 63 -13.69 -8.49 -12.82
CA TRP A 63 -14.11 -9.09 -11.56
C TRP A 63 -15.49 -9.76 -11.61
N ALA A 64 -16.35 -9.40 -12.57
CA ALA A 64 -17.64 -10.07 -12.75
C ALA A 64 -17.47 -11.49 -13.29
N ARG A 65 -16.36 -11.77 -13.97
CA ARG A 65 -16.01 -13.08 -14.54
C ARG A 65 -15.33 -14.03 -13.55
N LEU A 66 -14.96 -13.54 -12.37
CA LEU A 66 -14.41 -14.38 -11.32
C LEU A 66 -15.48 -15.28 -10.72
N ALA A 67 -15.14 -16.53 -10.45
CA ALA A 67 -15.94 -17.40 -9.60
C ALA A 67 -16.07 -16.79 -8.19
N GLU A 68 -17.17 -17.10 -7.50
CA GLU A 68 -17.50 -16.49 -6.20
C GLU A 68 -16.45 -16.78 -5.12
N ASP A 69 -15.95 -18.02 -5.07
CA ASP A 69 -14.88 -18.47 -4.19
C ASP A 69 -13.51 -17.86 -4.54
N ALA A 70 -13.33 -17.44 -5.79
CA ALA A 70 -12.14 -16.76 -6.29
C ALA A 70 -12.22 -15.22 -6.20
N ARG A 71 -13.36 -14.67 -5.73
CA ARG A 71 -13.62 -13.23 -5.66
C ARG A 71 -13.79 -12.74 -4.22
N LEU A 72 -13.13 -11.63 -3.88
CA LEU A 72 -13.41 -10.90 -2.64
C LEU A 72 -14.84 -10.32 -2.71
N PRO A 73 -15.62 -10.36 -1.61
CA PRO A 73 -17.01 -9.90 -1.62
C PRO A 73 -17.12 -8.40 -1.86
N ASP A 74 -16.19 -7.62 -1.31
CA ASP A 74 -16.18 -6.16 -1.41
C ASP A 74 -14.79 -5.56 -1.37
N PHE A 75 -14.71 -4.24 -1.59
CA PHE A 75 -13.49 -3.49 -1.30
C PHE A 75 -13.35 -3.34 0.21
N ASP A 76 -12.28 -3.87 0.77
CA ASP A 76 -11.85 -3.57 2.12
C ASP A 76 -10.34 -3.72 2.22
N HIS A 77 -9.61 -2.64 1.96
CA HIS A 77 -8.16 -2.69 1.79
C HIS A 77 -7.45 -1.57 2.54
N ALA A 78 -6.20 -1.82 2.88
CA ALA A 78 -5.20 -0.81 3.15
C ALA A 78 -4.06 -0.92 2.12
N PHE A 79 -3.41 0.19 1.80
CA PHE A 79 -2.26 0.18 0.92
C PHE A 79 -1.20 1.19 1.35
N LEU A 80 0.04 0.91 0.94
CA LEU A 80 1.21 1.75 1.17
C LEU A 80 2.02 1.86 -0.13
N TRP A 81 2.10 3.06 -0.67
CA TRP A 81 3.13 3.46 -1.61
C TRP A 81 4.32 4.05 -0.86
N MET A 82 5.52 3.69 -1.27
CA MET A 82 6.75 4.25 -0.71
C MET A 82 7.80 4.52 -1.79
N ARG A 83 8.57 5.59 -1.60
CA ARG A 83 9.72 5.97 -2.41
C ARG A 83 10.65 6.86 -1.60
N GLY A 84 11.84 6.38 -1.28
CA GLY A 84 12.80 7.10 -0.44
C GLY A 84 12.16 7.54 0.88
N ARG A 85 12.18 8.85 1.16
CA ARG A 85 11.60 9.46 2.38
C ARG A 85 10.20 10.05 2.16
N GLN A 86 9.49 9.62 1.13
CA GLN A 86 8.08 9.94 0.95
C GLN A 86 7.25 8.66 0.89
N CYS A 87 6.08 8.69 1.51
CA CYS A 87 5.11 7.60 1.42
C CYS A 87 3.69 8.15 1.26
N LEU A 88 2.84 7.33 0.66
CA LEU A 88 1.41 7.58 0.56
C LEU A 88 0.67 6.31 0.97
N ALA A 89 -0.16 6.40 1.99
CA ALA A 89 -0.99 5.30 2.43
C ALA A 89 -2.45 5.60 2.17
N GLY A 90 -3.26 4.55 2.07
CA GLY A 90 -4.69 4.75 1.96
C GLY A 90 -5.50 3.63 2.57
N ARG A 91 -6.70 4.01 2.99
CA ARG A 91 -7.74 3.12 3.46
C ARG A 91 -8.88 3.13 2.44
N MET A 92 -9.21 1.97 1.90
CA MET A 92 -10.22 1.80 0.84
C MET A 92 -11.35 0.91 1.33
N TRP A 93 -12.60 1.35 1.17
CA TRP A 93 -13.77 0.55 1.53
C TRP A 93 -14.90 0.66 0.52
N ALA A 94 -15.73 -0.37 0.46
CA ALA A 94 -16.95 -0.37 -0.34
C ALA A 94 -17.87 0.77 0.10
N SER A 95 -18.42 1.50 -0.87
CA SER A 95 -19.24 2.67 -0.63
C SER A 95 -20.28 2.83 -1.73
N ARG A 96 -21.15 3.83 -1.58
CA ARG A 96 -22.19 4.19 -2.54
C ARG A 96 -22.36 5.69 -2.60
N ASP A 97 -22.87 6.19 -3.72
CA ASP A 97 -23.29 7.58 -3.86
C ASP A 97 -24.74 7.80 -3.35
N GLY A 98 -25.21 9.05 -3.40
CA GLY A 98 -26.57 9.47 -3.02
C GLY A 98 -27.66 8.77 -3.85
N LYS A 99 -27.32 8.33 -5.06
CA LYS A 99 -28.18 7.52 -5.95
C LYS A 99 -28.05 6.01 -5.68
N LYS A 100 -27.35 5.61 -4.61
CA LYS A 100 -27.15 4.23 -4.16
C LYS A 100 -26.33 3.34 -5.12
N ARG A 101 -25.59 3.91 -6.07
CA ARG A 101 -24.71 3.15 -6.98
C ARG A 101 -23.45 2.74 -6.22
N ALA A 102 -23.13 1.43 -6.19
CA ALA A 102 -22.11 0.84 -5.30
C ALA A 102 -20.89 0.22 -6.02
N HIS A 103 -20.64 0.60 -7.28
CA HIS A 103 -19.55 -0.01 -8.07
C HIS A 103 -18.14 0.46 -7.66
N PHE A 104 -18.02 1.67 -7.12
CA PHE A 104 -16.73 2.26 -6.78
C PHE A 104 -16.58 2.45 -5.26
N PRO A 105 -15.35 2.31 -4.73
CA PRO A 105 -15.10 2.50 -3.30
C PRO A 105 -15.01 3.97 -2.91
N MET A 106 -14.86 4.18 -1.60
CA MET A 106 -14.34 5.39 -0.98
C MET A 106 -12.91 5.15 -0.51
N ILE A 107 -12.03 6.13 -0.66
CA ILE A 107 -10.61 6.04 -0.30
C ILE A 107 -10.18 7.28 0.46
N ALA A 108 -9.74 7.10 1.70
CA ALA A 108 -9.01 8.10 2.46
C ALA A 108 -7.50 7.93 2.21
N LEU A 109 -6.79 9.04 2.07
CA LEU A 109 -5.36 9.09 1.81
C LEU A 109 -4.60 9.83 2.91
N TYR A 110 -3.39 9.36 3.15
CA TYR A 110 -2.34 10.02 3.89
C TYR A 110 -1.11 10.13 2.99
N GLN A 111 -0.38 11.24 3.05
CA GLN A 111 0.96 11.35 2.50
C GLN A 111 1.89 11.92 3.56
N GLY A 112 3.02 11.25 3.78
CA GLY A 112 4.12 11.78 4.58
C GLY A 112 5.27 12.21 3.70
N VAL A 113 5.78 13.43 3.92
CA VAL A 113 6.93 14.01 3.23
C VAL A 113 8.08 14.12 4.21
N ASN A 114 9.26 13.64 3.78
CA ASN A 114 10.48 13.55 4.59
C ASN A 114 10.37 12.62 5.83
N VAL A 115 9.51 11.60 5.75
CA VAL A 115 9.30 10.60 6.81
C VAL A 115 9.97 9.27 6.47
N GLN A 116 10.28 8.46 7.48
CA GLN A 116 10.64 7.06 7.29
C GLN A 116 9.35 6.22 7.22
N PRO A 117 9.04 5.57 6.08
CA PRO A 117 7.75 4.90 5.90
C PRO A 117 7.45 3.86 7.00
N ASP A 118 8.43 3.04 7.37
CA ASP A 118 8.36 2.01 8.42
C ASP A 118 8.07 2.57 9.82
N ALA A 119 8.54 3.78 10.12
CA ALA A 119 8.29 4.45 11.39
C ALA A 119 6.88 5.04 11.50
N VAL A 120 6.25 5.41 10.38
CA VAL A 120 4.94 6.08 10.40
C VAL A 120 3.75 5.17 10.11
N VAL A 121 3.95 3.94 9.59
CA VAL A 121 2.84 3.03 9.17
C VAL A 121 1.77 2.84 10.25
N GLY A 122 2.15 2.51 11.48
CA GLY A 122 1.17 2.18 12.51
C GLY A 122 0.27 3.35 12.84
N SER A 123 0.87 4.52 13.07
CA SER A 123 0.14 5.73 13.40
C SER A 123 -0.69 6.24 12.22
N MET A 124 -0.16 6.21 10.98
CA MET A 124 -0.91 6.64 9.80
C MET A 124 -2.10 5.72 9.50
N LEU A 125 -1.97 4.39 9.63
CA LEU A 125 -3.08 3.46 9.41
C LEU A 125 -4.17 3.63 10.47
N ALA A 126 -3.78 3.83 11.74
CA ALA A 126 -4.74 4.11 12.81
C ALA A 126 -5.54 5.41 12.55
N ARG A 127 -4.87 6.46 12.06
CA ARG A 127 -5.55 7.72 11.67
C ARG A 127 -6.47 7.53 10.48
N LEU A 128 -6.03 6.80 9.45
CA LEU A 128 -6.86 6.50 8.28
C LEU A 128 -8.09 5.68 8.64
N GLU A 129 -8.00 4.73 9.57
CA GLU A 129 -9.19 3.99 10.05
C GLU A 129 -10.16 4.90 10.82
N LYS A 130 -9.66 5.81 11.66
CA LYS A 130 -10.50 6.82 12.33
C LYS A 130 -11.24 7.71 11.32
N ILE A 131 -10.55 8.17 10.27
CA ILE A 131 -11.15 8.94 9.18
C ILE A 131 -12.21 8.09 8.47
N ALA A 132 -11.89 6.85 8.10
CA ALA A 132 -12.83 5.96 7.43
C ALA A 132 -14.08 5.69 8.27
N ALA A 133 -13.92 5.42 9.57
CA ALA A 133 -15.03 5.27 10.52
C ALA A 133 -15.90 6.53 10.60
N GLY A 134 -15.30 7.71 10.74
CA GLY A 134 -16.01 8.99 10.75
C GLY A 134 -16.79 9.24 9.45
N VAL A 135 -16.17 8.99 8.30
CA VAL A 135 -16.78 9.20 6.97
C VAL A 135 -17.92 8.22 6.71
N ARG A 136 -17.82 6.97 7.19
CA ARG A 136 -18.93 5.99 7.11
C ARG A 136 -20.15 6.42 7.92
N LEU A 137 -19.93 7.11 9.04
CA LEU A 137 -21.00 7.67 9.87
C LEU A 137 -21.55 8.98 9.30
N ALA A 138 -20.73 9.77 8.60
CA ALA A 138 -21.16 10.99 7.94
C ALA A 138 -22.27 10.71 6.91
N ARG A 139 -23.32 11.54 6.94
CA ARG A 139 -24.48 11.45 6.03
C ARG A 139 -24.57 12.62 5.05
N SER A 140 -23.66 13.58 5.13
CA SER A 140 -23.62 14.75 4.26
C SER A 140 -22.20 15.02 3.77
N ALA A 141 -22.10 15.72 2.64
CA ALA A 141 -20.83 16.17 2.10
C ALA A 141 -20.10 17.09 3.10
N GLU A 142 -20.85 17.98 3.77
CA GLU A 142 -20.29 18.93 4.73
C GLU A 142 -19.58 18.23 5.88
N LYS A 143 -20.18 17.18 6.43
CA LYS A 143 -19.56 16.44 7.53
C LYS A 143 -18.27 15.75 7.11
N VAL A 144 -18.18 15.29 5.86
CA VAL A 144 -16.94 14.72 5.30
C VAL A 144 -15.86 15.80 5.17
N ARG A 145 -16.21 17.02 4.74
CA ARG A 145 -15.27 18.15 4.68
C ARG A 145 -14.71 18.49 6.05
N GLU A 146 -15.57 18.59 7.06
CA GLU A 146 -15.15 18.83 8.45
C GLU A 146 -14.16 17.76 8.95
N ILE A 147 -14.43 16.48 8.67
CA ILE A 147 -13.55 15.38 9.08
C ILE A 147 -12.15 15.54 8.47
N ILE A 148 -12.06 15.84 7.17
CA ILE A 148 -10.78 16.02 6.50
C ILE A 148 -10.07 17.29 6.98
N ALA A 149 -10.78 18.41 7.10
CA ALA A 149 -10.23 19.67 7.58
C ALA A 149 -9.63 19.55 9.00
N SER A 150 -10.23 18.72 9.87
CA SER A 150 -9.71 18.48 11.22
C SER A 150 -8.35 17.77 11.28
N GLN A 151 -7.91 17.13 10.18
CA GLN A 151 -6.64 16.40 10.13
C GLN A 151 -5.42 17.31 10.01
N ALA A 152 -5.58 18.51 9.44
CA ALA A 152 -4.48 19.46 9.22
C ALA A 152 -3.82 19.95 10.53
N ASN A 153 -4.51 19.84 11.66
CA ASN A 153 -4.05 20.36 12.95
C ASN A 153 -3.28 19.34 13.81
N HIS A 154 -3.04 18.14 13.28
CA HIS A 154 -2.42 17.05 14.05
C HIS A 154 -1.21 16.52 13.29
N SER A 155 -0.01 16.92 13.71
CA SER A 155 1.23 16.28 13.30
C SER A 155 1.47 15.06 14.18
N THR A 156 1.82 13.94 13.58
CA THR A 156 2.29 12.78 14.34
C THR A 156 3.79 12.90 14.59
N GLU A 157 4.21 12.80 15.85
CA GLU A 157 5.62 12.50 16.14
C GLU A 157 5.90 11.05 15.75
N ALA A 158 6.89 10.85 14.89
CA ALA A 158 7.38 9.52 14.56
C ALA A 158 8.01 8.93 15.82
N MET A 159 7.39 7.91 16.39
CA MET A 159 7.99 7.16 17.49
C MET A 159 9.06 6.23 16.92
N ALA A 160 10.27 6.31 17.49
CA ALA A 160 11.31 5.32 17.24
C ALA A 160 10.90 4.02 17.93
N GLU A 161 10.19 3.19 17.20
CA GLU A 161 9.87 1.84 17.65
C GLU A 161 11.01 0.87 17.33
N GLU A 162 11.10 -0.20 18.11
CA GLU A 162 11.96 -1.34 17.82
C GLU A 162 11.69 -1.89 16.40
N GLY A 163 12.67 -2.65 15.87
CA GLY A 163 12.57 -3.22 14.53
C GLY A 163 11.24 -3.97 14.35
N PRO A 164 10.54 -3.80 13.21
CA PRO A 164 9.26 -4.46 13.03
C PRO A 164 9.47 -5.96 12.90
N THR A 165 8.82 -6.68 13.80
CA THR A 165 8.71 -8.13 13.75
C THR A 165 7.34 -8.51 13.20
N VAL A 166 7.27 -9.59 12.45
CA VAL A 166 6.01 -10.08 11.89
C VAL A 166 5.90 -11.58 12.12
N LEU A 167 4.71 -12.02 12.54
CA LEU A 167 4.38 -13.43 12.68
C LEU A 167 3.88 -13.98 11.34
N HIS A 168 3.75 -15.30 11.25
CA HIS A 168 3.08 -15.94 10.11
C HIS A 168 3.78 -15.78 8.76
N LEU A 169 5.04 -15.33 8.74
CA LEU A 169 5.88 -15.30 7.55
C LEU A 169 6.88 -16.46 7.55
N ASN A 170 7.24 -16.87 6.34
CA ASN A 170 8.16 -17.97 6.10
C ASN A 170 9.51 -17.43 5.61
N ARG A 171 10.60 -17.81 6.29
CA ARG A 171 11.96 -17.32 6.00
C ARG A 171 12.41 -17.61 4.57
N THR A 172 12.09 -18.79 4.03
CA THR A 172 12.42 -19.19 2.65
C THR A 172 11.69 -18.30 1.65
N ALA A 173 10.40 -18.08 1.85
CA ALA A 173 9.56 -17.21 1.02
C ALA A 173 10.05 -15.75 1.05
N VAL A 174 10.35 -15.22 2.24
CA VAL A 174 10.94 -13.88 2.43
C VAL A 174 12.29 -13.78 1.71
N SER A 175 13.16 -14.77 1.85
CA SER A 175 14.48 -14.79 1.19
C SER A 175 14.38 -14.87 -0.34
N LYS A 176 13.40 -15.58 -0.88
CA LYS A 176 13.13 -15.63 -2.32
C LYS A 176 12.57 -14.30 -2.81
N PHE A 177 11.58 -13.73 -2.12
CA PHE A 177 11.00 -12.44 -2.48
C PHE A 177 12.03 -11.32 -2.44
N THR A 178 12.83 -11.20 -1.38
CA THR A 178 13.85 -10.15 -1.24
C THR A 178 14.91 -10.21 -2.35
N ARG A 179 15.22 -11.41 -2.86
CA ARG A 179 16.10 -11.60 -4.02
C ARG A 179 15.46 -11.07 -5.29
N ASP A 180 14.21 -11.43 -5.54
CA ASP A 180 13.47 -11.06 -6.76
C ASP A 180 13.13 -9.56 -6.78
N LEU A 181 12.88 -8.97 -5.60
CA LEU A 181 12.60 -7.56 -5.40
C LEU A 181 13.75 -6.65 -5.87
N ARG A 182 15.00 -7.12 -5.78
CA ARG A 182 16.19 -6.40 -6.29
C ARG A 182 16.34 -6.46 -7.81
N GLY A 183 15.62 -7.37 -8.46
CA GLY A 183 15.66 -7.62 -9.90
C GLY A 183 14.37 -7.19 -10.58
N ASN A 184 13.74 -8.14 -11.26
CA ASN A 184 12.46 -7.96 -11.93
C ASN A 184 11.36 -8.67 -11.13
N LEU A 185 10.67 -7.92 -10.28
CA LEU A 185 9.48 -8.41 -9.60
C LEU A 185 8.41 -8.77 -10.65
N ALA A 186 7.91 -10.00 -10.61
CA ALA A 186 6.86 -10.44 -11.53
C ALA A 186 5.56 -9.65 -11.31
N PRO A 187 4.77 -9.36 -12.37
CA PRO A 187 3.43 -8.81 -12.21
C PRO A 187 2.55 -9.75 -11.37
N GLY A 188 1.71 -9.17 -10.50
CA GLY A 188 0.82 -9.96 -9.63
C GLY A 188 1.54 -10.67 -8.48
N CYS A 189 2.66 -10.11 -8.02
CA CYS A 189 3.41 -10.64 -6.88
C CYS A 189 2.57 -10.62 -5.60
N ARG A 190 2.48 -11.77 -4.93
CA ARG A 190 1.86 -11.93 -3.60
C ARG A 190 2.84 -12.51 -2.58
N VAL A 191 2.92 -11.84 -1.44
CA VAL A 191 3.66 -12.30 -0.25
C VAL A 191 2.69 -12.56 0.90
N GLY A 192 3.14 -13.33 1.89
CA GLY A 192 2.38 -13.56 3.12
C GLY A 192 2.16 -12.28 3.92
N ALA A 193 1.11 -12.29 4.74
CA ALA A 193 0.79 -11.26 5.70
C ALA A 193 0.23 -11.87 6.97
N ASP A 194 0.44 -11.20 8.11
CA ASP A 194 -0.28 -11.50 9.33
C ASP A 194 -1.68 -10.86 9.26
N PRO A 195 -2.76 -11.65 9.20
CA PRO A 195 -4.12 -11.09 9.14
C PRO A 195 -4.54 -10.39 10.44
N ALA A 196 -3.88 -10.68 11.58
CA ALA A 196 -4.15 -10.05 12.86
C ALA A 196 -3.36 -8.74 13.04
N ASP A 197 -2.19 -8.62 12.41
CA ASP A 197 -1.36 -7.42 12.47
C ASP A 197 -0.87 -6.96 11.09
N LEU A 198 -1.81 -6.38 10.34
CA LEU A 198 -1.51 -5.77 9.05
C LEU A 198 -0.54 -4.58 9.18
N SER A 199 -0.58 -3.86 10.31
CA SER A 199 0.31 -2.73 10.56
C SER A 199 1.76 -3.20 10.71
N GLY A 200 2.02 -4.16 11.60
CA GLY A 200 3.33 -4.79 11.77
C GLY A 200 3.83 -5.42 10.46
N THR A 201 2.94 -6.09 9.73
CA THR A 201 3.28 -6.65 8.41
C THR A 201 3.73 -5.59 7.41
N LEU A 202 2.98 -4.49 7.26
CA LEU A 202 3.35 -3.42 6.34
C LEU A 202 4.62 -2.68 6.78
N ARG A 203 4.87 -2.54 8.09
CA ARG A 203 6.12 -2.00 8.64
C ARG A 203 7.31 -2.88 8.32
N PHE A 204 7.17 -4.18 8.54
CA PHE A 204 8.19 -5.18 8.19
C PHE A 204 8.56 -5.07 6.71
N TRP A 205 7.57 -5.08 5.82
CA TRP A 205 7.83 -5.00 4.39
C TRP A 205 8.36 -3.64 3.94
N ALA A 206 7.92 -2.54 4.54
CA ALA A 206 8.48 -1.22 4.30
C ALA A 206 9.97 -1.15 4.71
N ARG A 207 10.32 -1.67 5.88
CA ARG A 207 11.70 -1.72 6.38
C ARG A 207 12.60 -2.55 5.47
N VAL A 208 12.17 -3.77 5.17
CA VAL A 208 12.92 -4.71 4.33
C VAL A 208 13.10 -4.11 2.94
N SER A 209 12.03 -3.69 2.28
CA SER A 209 12.12 -3.16 0.92
C SER A 209 12.92 -1.86 0.84
N GLY A 210 12.71 -0.91 1.75
CA GLY A 210 13.46 0.34 1.81
C GLY A 210 14.97 0.15 1.97
N SER A 211 15.40 -0.98 2.54
CA SER A 211 16.81 -1.34 2.68
C SER A 211 17.39 -2.08 1.47
N LEU A 212 16.52 -2.67 0.63
CA LEU A 212 16.94 -3.57 -0.45
C LEU A 212 16.77 -3.01 -1.86
N VAL A 213 15.85 -2.08 -2.06
CA VAL A 213 15.60 -1.47 -3.37
C VAL A 213 16.22 -0.09 -3.48
N SER A 214 16.43 0.38 -4.71
CA SER A 214 16.81 1.77 -4.93
C SER A 214 15.76 2.70 -4.32
N PRO A 215 16.16 3.76 -3.59
CA PRO A 215 15.21 4.74 -3.04
C PRO A 215 14.39 5.42 -4.15
N GLU A 216 14.84 5.35 -5.40
CA GLU A 216 14.15 5.91 -6.55
C GLU A 216 13.04 5.03 -7.12
N MET A 217 12.93 3.78 -6.68
CA MET A 217 11.93 2.85 -7.17
C MET A 217 10.67 2.91 -6.29
N PRO A 218 9.54 3.40 -6.80
CA PRO A 218 8.29 3.36 -6.05
C PRO A 218 7.80 1.92 -5.94
N LEU A 219 7.36 1.55 -4.74
CA LEU A 219 6.73 0.27 -4.43
C LEU A 219 5.33 0.52 -3.88
N LEU A 220 4.38 -0.32 -4.27
CA LEU A 220 3.02 -0.35 -3.78
C LEU A 220 2.73 -1.69 -3.12
N TRP A 221 2.31 -1.64 -1.87
CA TRP A 221 1.79 -2.75 -1.10
C TRP A 221 0.28 -2.58 -0.97
N ILE A 222 -0.51 -3.57 -1.35
CA ILE A 222 -1.98 -3.54 -1.22
C ILE A 222 -2.43 -4.80 -0.49
N ALA A 223 -3.15 -4.62 0.61
CA ALA A 223 -3.61 -5.70 1.45
C ALA A 223 -5.14 -5.62 1.60
N PRO A 224 -5.88 -6.70 1.30
CA PRO A 224 -7.23 -6.85 1.83
C PRO A 224 -7.17 -6.95 3.35
N VAL A 225 -8.04 -6.23 4.05
CA VAL A 225 -8.07 -6.24 5.52
C VAL A 225 -8.46 -7.64 6.02
N GLY A 226 -7.69 -8.18 6.97
CA GLY A 226 -7.90 -9.51 7.53
C GLY A 226 -7.46 -10.67 6.63
N ALA A 227 -6.86 -10.39 5.47
CA ALA A 227 -6.30 -11.41 4.60
C ALA A 227 -4.85 -11.77 4.99
N SER A 228 -4.45 -13.01 4.71
CA SER A 228 -3.10 -13.51 4.97
C SER A 228 -2.12 -13.25 3.81
N TRP A 229 -2.41 -12.27 2.94
CA TRP A 229 -1.56 -11.92 1.81
C TRP A 229 -1.54 -10.43 1.53
N ILE A 230 -0.44 -9.98 0.91
CA ILE A 230 -0.28 -8.63 0.36
C ILE A 230 0.15 -8.75 -1.10
N ASP A 231 -0.51 -7.97 -1.95
CA ASP A 231 -0.13 -7.76 -3.35
C ASP A 231 0.95 -6.67 -3.44
N VAL A 232 2.00 -6.92 -4.23
CA VAL A 232 3.15 -6.03 -4.39
C VAL A 232 3.29 -5.60 -5.85
N LEU A 233 3.20 -4.30 -6.11
CA LEU A 233 3.41 -3.73 -7.43
C LEU A 233 4.64 -2.81 -7.39
N ALA A 234 5.58 -3.04 -8.31
CA ALA A 234 6.77 -2.21 -8.45
C ALA A 234 6.62 -1.22 -9.60
N ARG A 235 7.21 -0.03 -9.46
CA ARG A 235 7.20 1.04 -10.48
C ARG A 235 5.78 1.58 -10.72
N GLU A 236 5.49 2.02 -11.94
CA GLU A 236 4.16 2.52 -12.32
C GLU A 236 3.19 1.35 -12.51
N PRO A 237 2.12 1.23 -11.70
CA PRO A 237 1.17 0.14 -11.86
C PRO A 237 0.38 0.28 -13.14
N MET A 238 0.30 -0.81 -13.90
CA MET A 238 -0.59 -0.94 -15.05
C MET A 238 -2.04 -1.19 -14.58
N PRO A 239 -3.05 -0.69 -15.31
CA PRO A 239 -4.46 -0.89 -14.94
C PRO A 239 -4.86 -2.35 -14.70
N THR A 240 -4.28 -3.27 -15.47
CA THR A 240 -4.51 -4.72 -15.35
C THR A 240 -4.01 -5.32 -14.03
N GLN A 241 -3.01 -4.71 -13.40
CA GLN A 241 -2.45 -5.21 -12.13
C GLN A 241 -3.41 -4.99 -10.96
N PHE A 242 -4.31 -4.01 -11.04
CA PHE A 242 -5.36 -3.78 -10.03
C PHE A 242 -6.46 -4.84 -10.03
N PHE A 243 -6.39 -5.85 -10.91
CA PHE A 243 -7.20 -7.05 -10.81
C PHE A 243 -7.13 -7.68 -9.40
N CYS A 244 -5.98 -7.56 -8.73
CA CYS A 244 -5.74 -8.05 -7.38
C CYS A 244 -6.75 -7.56 -6.32
N LEU A 245 -7.33 -6.37 -6.48
CA LEU A 245 -8.27 -5.75 -5.52
C LEU A 245 -9.55 -6.56 -5.28
N ARG A 246 -9.86 -7.52 -6.16
CA ARG A 246 -11.00 -8.44 -5.97
C ARG A 246 -10.63 -9.90 -6.16
N ALA A 247 -9.37 -10.22 -6.45
CA ALA A 247 -8.93 -11.59 -6.70
C ALA A 247 -8.47 -12.27 -5.41
N LYS A 248 -9.08 -13.38 -5.04
CA LYS A 248 -8.59 -14.27 -3.97
C LYS A 248 -7.46 -15.18 -4.49
N PRO A 249 -6.75 -15.92 -3.62
CA PRO A 249 -5.71 -16.86 -4.04
C PRO A 249 -6.08 -17.83 -5.18
N PRO A 250 -7.31 -18.36 -5.30
CA PRO A 250 -7.69 -19.20 -6.43
C PRO A 250 -7.63 -18.50 -7.80
N ALA A 251 -7.84 -17.18 -7.85
CA ALA A 251 -7.75 -16.39 -9.08
C ALA A 251 -6.36 -15.79 -9.33
N LEU A 252 -5.62 -15.50 -8.26
CA LEU A 252 -4.27 -14.95 -8.31
C LEU A 252 -3.44 -15.60 -7.20
N ALA A 253 -2.64 -16.60 -7.59
CA ALA A 253 -1.92 -17.44 -6.64
C ALA A 253 -0.87 -16.67 -5.83
N MET A 254 -0.55 -17.22 -4.65
CA MET A 254 0.60 -16.75 -3.86
C MET A 254 1.89 -16.97 -4.65
N THR A 255 2.67 -15.90 -4.86
CA THR A 255 3.96 -16.00 -5.56
C THR A 255 5.04 -16.56 -4.64
N TYR A 256 4.96 -16.19 -3.37
CA TYR A 256 5.86 -16.61 -2.31
C TYR A 256 5.03 -17.18 -1.17
N SER A 257 4.61 -18.44 -1.30
CA SER A 257 4.02 -19.21 -0.22
C SER A 257 5.06 -20.07 0.47
N ALA A 258 4.86 -20.36 1.76
CA ALA A 258 5.47 -21.53 2.36
C ALA A 258 5.01 -22.79 1.60
N ASN A 259 5.88 -23.79 1.47
CA ASN A 259 5.36 -25.14 1.33
C ASN A 259 4.59 -25.45 2.64
N THR A 260 3.44 -26.11 2.56
CA THR A 260 2.53 -26.37 3.70
C THR A 260 3.15 -27.14 4.87
N GLN A 261 4.41 -27.53 4.78
CA GLN A 261 5.19 -28.24 5.80
C GLN A 261 6.18 -27.35 6.57
N GLU A 262 6.47 -26.12 6.10
CA GLU A 262 7.40 -25.24 6.83
C GLU A 262 6.63 -24.42 7.89
N PRO A 263 7.09 -24.41 9.15
CA PRO A 263 6.45 -23.62 10.20
C PRO A 263 6.56 -22.14 9.86
N THR A 264 5.50 -21.40 10.16
CA THR A 264 5.62 -19.95 10.24
C THR A 264 6.29 -19.56 11.54
N GLU A 265 7.21 -18.60 11.47
CA GLU A 265 7.94 -18.13 12.63
C GLU A 265 7.80 -16.61 12.78
N GLU A 266 8.21 -16.13 13.94
CA GLU A 266 8.44 -14.71 14.18
C GLU A 266 9.69 -14.29 13.42
N LEU A 267 9.57 -13.31 12.53
CA LEU A 267 10.68 -12.83 11.70
C LEU A 267 10.99 -11.36 11.97
N ASP A 268 12.23 -11.09 12.36
CA ASP A 268 12.77 -9.74 12.50
C ASP A 268 13.25 -9.18 11.15
N ALA A 269 12.92 -7.92 10.89
CA ALA A 269 13.28 -7.25 9.65
C ALA A 269 14.80 -7.11 9.46
N ALA A 270 15.57 -6.86 10.53
CA ALA A 270 17.02 -6.71 10.41
C ALA A 270 17.69 -8.05 10.05
N GLU A 271 17.21 -9.17 10.61
CA GLU A 271 17.65 -10.50 10.23
C GLU A 271 17.33 -10.84 8.76
N ALA A 272 16.12 -10.50 8.30
CA ALA A 272 15.72 -10.70 6.91
C ALA A 272 16.60 -9.88 5.94
N ILE A 273 16.91 -8.62 6.28
CA ILE A 273 17.80 -7.76 5.52
C ILE A 273 19.22 -8.36 5.49
N LYS A 274 19.76 -8.74 6.65
CA LYS A 274 21.09 -9.34 6.78
C LYS A 274 21.22 -10.56 5.88
N THR A 275 20.30 -11.52 6.01
CA THR A 275 20.25 -12.74 5.21
C THR A 275 20.21 -12.44 3.70
N ALA A 276 19.37 -11.49 3.28
CA ALA A 276 19.29 -11.10 1.89
C ALA A 276 20.59 -10.47 1.37
N THR A 277 21.35 -9.77 2.22
CA THR A 277 22.62 -9.13 1.84
C THR A 277 23.82 -10.07 1.85
N GLU A 278 23.86 -11.05 2.77
CA GLU A 278 24.97 -12.00 2.95
C GLU A 278 25.02 -13.12 1.90
N GLY A 279 23.89 -13.45 1.25
CA GLY A 279 23.84 -14.38 0.11
C GLY A 279 24.70 -13.99 -1.11
N LYS A 280 25.43 -12.87 -1.05
CA LYS A 280 26.43 -12.41 -2.02
C LYS A 280 27.85 -12.94 -1.79
N GLY A 281 28.06 -13.90 -0.89
CA GLY A 281 29.36 -14.54 -0.62
C GLY A 281 30.05 -15.28 -1.79
N GLY A 282 29.60 -15.08 -3.03
CA GLY A 282 30.29 -15.49 -4.25
C GLY A 282 30.39 -14.31 -5.23
N GLY A 283 31.34 -13.40 -5.03
CA GLY A 283 31.98 -12.67 -6.15
C GLY A 283 31.46 -11.28 -6.55
N GLY A 284 30.74 -10.53 -5.71
CA GLY A 284 30.29 -9.17 -6.08
C GLY A 284 30.42 -8.15 -4.95
N ARG A 285 31.41 -7.25 -5.04
CA ARG A 285 31.66 -6.16 -4.08
C ARG A 285 30.34 -5.47 -3.66
N SER A 286 30.12 -5.46 -2.35
CA SER A 286 28.93 -4.92 -1.69
C SER A 286 28.67 -3.45 -2.07
N TRP A 287 27.43 -3.15 -2.44
CA TRP A 287 26.96 -1.79 -2.71
C TRP A 287 27.03 -0.89 -1.46
N PHE A 288 26.92 -1.48 -0.25
CA PHE A 288 27.11 -0.77 1.01
C PHE A 288 28.53 -0.19 1.17
N ALA A 289 29.56 -0.89 0.67
CA ALA A 289 30.94 -0.39 0.73
C ALA A 289 31.16 0.83 -0.18
N ARG A 290 30.32 1.03 -1.20
CA ARG A 290 30.37 2.19 -2.10
C ARG A 290 29.65 3.42 -1.53
N MET A 291 28.77 3.24 -0.55
CA MET A 291 27.97 4.33 0.04
C MET A 291 28.64 4.94 1.28
N MET A 292 29.53 4.19 1.94
CA MET A 292 30.16 4.58 3.21
C MET A 292 31.56 5.21 3.09
N GLY A 293 32.02 5.57 1.88
CA GLY A 293 33.19 6.44 1.69
C GLY A 293 34.44 6.05 2.49
N HIS A 294 35.12 4.98 2.06
CA HIS A 294 36.56 4.83 2.24
C HIS A 294 37.23 4.76 0.86
#